data_AF-A0A849A0U0-F1
#
_entry.id   AF-A0A849A0U0-F1
#
_cell.length_a   1.000
_cell.length_b   1.000
_cell.length_c   1.000
_cell.angle_alpha   90.00
_cell.angle_beta   90.00
_cell.angle_gamma   90.00
#
_symmetry.space_group_name_H-M   'P 1'
#
loop_
_entity.id
_entity.type
_entity.pdbx_description
1 polymer ?
#
loop_
_entity_poly.entity_id
_entity_poly.type
_entity_poly.pdbx_seq_one_letter_code
_entity_poly.pdbx_strand_id
1 'polypeptide(L)'
;MEIMETENRNALVIVAQHLQEDLALRSKLAGVWIDQQDGEKLIVAITTDPAIDANSPTERSTVEQEVRAKIAASSRAATPRLEFRAARYSLGRLEQIQAELSDRIGRPPGYITGAGIHPENNVVTITLLDTAPVSLVASLRNQYQDAVRVARAKQGDAYSLSDADRYSGTDGN
;
A
#
# COMPACT_ATOMS: atom_id res chain seq x y z
N MET A 1 -3.37 33.01 -4.77
CA MET A 1 -2.49 32.11 -3.99
C MET A 1 -2.82 30.64 -4.31
N GLU A 2 -4.08 30.29 -4.59
CA GLU A 2 -4.54 28.94 -4.96
C GLU A 2 -3.93 28.32 -6.24
N ILE A 3 -3.48 29.11 -7.22
CA ILE A 3 -2.92 28.58 -8.48
C ILE A 3 -1.59 27.86 -8.24
N MET A 4 -0.71 28.42 -7.40
CA MET A 4 0.58 27.79 -7.08
C MET A 4 0.45 26.50 -6.26
N GLU A 5 -0.54 26.43 -5.36
CA GLU A 5 -0.80 25.21 -4.57
C GLU A 5 -1.30 24.07 -5.46
N THR A 6 -2.16 24.39 -6.43
CA THR A 6 -2.68 23.41 -7.40
C THR A 6 -1.58 22.90 -8.33
N GLU A 7 -0.70 23.78 -8.81
CA GLU A 7 0.44 23.40 -9.66
C GLU A 7 1.45 22.53 -8.91
N ASN A 8 1.73 22.84 -7.64
CA ASN A 8 2.63 22.05 -6.80
C ASN A 8 2.07 20.65 -6.53
N ARG A 9 0.76 20.55 -6.28
CA ARG A 9 0.07 19.26 -6.10
C ARG A 9 0.08 18.41 -7.37
N ASN A 10 -0.15 19.00 -8.54
CA ASN A 10 -0.08 18.26 -9.80
C ASN A 10 1.34 17.73 -10.06
N ALA A 11 2.38 18.52 -9.73
CA ALA A 11 3.77 18.07 -9.83
C ALA A 11 4.05 16.88 -8.89
N LEU A 12 3.55 16.93 -7.65
CA LEU A 12 3.66 15.84 -6.68
C LEU A 12 3.00 14.55 -7.17
N VAL A 13 1.81 14.63 -7.76
CA VAL A 13 1.09 13.47 -8.32
C VAL A 13 1.87 12.83 -9.45
N ILE A 14 2.41 13.63 -10.39
CA ILE A 14 3.21 13.12 -11.52
C ILE A 14 4.48 12.42 -11.01
N VAL A 15 5.17 13.02 -10.05
CA VAL A 15 6.36 12.42 -9.42
C VAL A 15 6.01 11.11 -8.72
N ALA A 16 4.89 11.06 -7.98
CA ALA A 16 4.44 9.85 -7.31
C ALA A 16 4.18 8.72 -8.31
N GLN A 17 3.49 9.02 -9.41
CA GLN A 17 3.20 8.06 -10.48
C GLN A 17 4.48 7.54 -11.13
N HIS A 18 5.40 8.43 -11.52
CA HIS A 18 6.67 8.01 -12.12
C HIS A 18 7.51 7.11 -11.20
N LEU A 19 7.54 7.39 -9.89
CA LEU A 19 8.26 6.55 -8.94
C LEU A 19 7.63 5.16 -8.79
N GLN A 20 6.30 5.07 -8.85
CA GLN A 20 5.58 3.78 -8.77
C GLN A 20 5.72 2.94 -10.05
N GLU A 21 5.77 3.60 -11.20
CA GLU A 21 5.91 2.94 -12.51
C GLU A 21 7.35 2.53 -12.84
N ASP A 22 8.33 3.06 -12.10
CA ASP A 22 9.73 2.72 -12.29
C ASP A 22 10.02 1.27 -11.88
N LEU A 23 10.17 0.41 -12.89
CA LEU A 23 10.43 -1.02 -12.75
C LEU A 23 11.68 -1.32 -11.90
N ALA A 24 12.71 -0.47 -11.92
CA ALA A 24 13.93 -0.69 -11.15
C ALA A 24 13.76 -0.38 -9.65
N LEU A 25 12.76 0.45 -9.31
CA LEU A 25 12.41 0.81 -7.95
C LEU A 25 11.23 0.00 -7.41
N ARG A 26 10.37 -0.55 -8.26
CA ARG A 26 9.11 -1.21 -7.87
C ARG A 26 9.29 -2.39 -6.90
N SER A 27 10.37 -3.15 -7.01
CA SER A 27 10.69 -4.22 -6.06
C SER A 27 11.19 -3.68 -4.71
N LYS A 28 11.72 -2.45 -4.67
CA LYS A 28 12.34 -1.83 -3.49
C LYS A 28 11.40 -0.88 -2.75
N LEU A 29 10.45 -0.30 -3.48
CA LEU A 29 9.40 0.55 -2.92
C LEU A 29 8.28 -0.29 -2.34
N ALA A 30 7.63 0.24 -1.31
CA ALA A 30 6.46 -0.32 -0.64
C ALA A 30 5.19 0.53 -0.85
N GLY A 31 5.33 1.68 -1.52
CA GLY A 31 4.26 2.63 -1.73
C GLY A 31 4.75 4.05 -1.91
N VAL A 32 3.95 4.86 -2.59
CA VAL A 32 4.15 6.31 -2.68
C VAL A 32 2.79 7.00 -2.55
N TRP A 33 2.67 7.98 -1.66
CA TRP A 33 1.42 8.73 -1.49
C TRP A 33 1.71 10.15 -0.99
N ILE A 34 0.72 11.03 -1.13
CA ILE A 34 0.79 12.42 -0.65
C ILE A 34 0.08 12.48 0.70
N ASP A 35 0.79 12.92 1.72
CA ASP A 35 0.25 13.20 3.05
C ASP A 35 -0.07 14.69 3.17
N GLN A 36 -1.34 15.00 3.43
CA GLN A 36 -1.86 16.37 3.50
C GLN A 36 -1.88 16.94 4.92
N GLN A 37 -1.59 16.15 5.95
CA GLN A 37 -1.76 16.58 7.34
C GLN A 37 -0.72 17.61 7.80
N ASP A 38 0.49 17.59 7.22
CA ASP A 38 1.63 18.45 7.61
C ASP A 38 2.23 19.22 6.41
N GLY A 39 1.39 19.95 5.68
CA GLY A 39 1.83 20.86 4.60
C GLY A 39 2.34 20.16 3.35
N GLU A 40 1.53 19.22 2.83
CA GLU A 40 1.72 18.41 1.63
C GLU A 40 3.17 17.88 1.44
N LYS A 41 3.37 16.64 1.88
CA LYS A 41 4.64 15.92 1.71
C LYS A 41 4.44 14.64 0.89
N LEU A 42 5.43 14.30 0.08
CA LEU A 42 5.50 13.03 -0.60
C LEU A 42 6.09 11.99 0.36
N ILE A 43 5.30 10.98 0.69
CA ILE A 43 5.75 9.82 1.45
C ILE A 43 6.21 8.74 0.48
N VAL A 44 7.42 8.25 0.68
CA VAL A 44 7.99 7.12 -0.07
C VAL A 44 8.30 6.01 0.91
N ALA A 45 7.53 4.93 0.86
CA ALA A 45 7.77 3.75 1.67
C ALA A 45 8.77 2.82 0.97
N ILE A 46 9.75 2.31 1.71
CA ILE A 46 10.84 1.45 1.21
C ILE A 46 10.83 0.16 2.01
N THR A 47 10.90 -0.98 1.32
CA THR A 47 11.01 -2.29 1.98
C THR A 47 12.37 -2.44 2.66
N THR A 48 12.39 -2.99 3.87
CA THR A 48 13.63 -3.20 4.63
C THR A 48 13.82 -4.62 5.16
N ASP A 49 12.85 -5.53 4.95
CA ASP A 49 12.92 -6.91 5.46
C ASP A 49 13.34 -7.89 4.33
N PRO A 50 14.62 -8.32 4.29
CA PRO A 50 15.11 -9.23 3.25
C PRO A 50 14.57 -10.66 3.39
N ALA A 51 14.04 -11.04 4.55
CA ALA A 51 13.51 -12.40 4.77
C ALA A 51 12.13 -12.57 4.12
N ILE A 52 11.41 -11.47 3.93
CA ILE A 52 10.06 -11.47 3.36
C ILE A 52 10.07 -11.25 1.87
N ASP A 53 11.03 -10.50 1.37
CA ASP A 53 11.25 -10.30 -0.05
C ASP A 53 12.68 -10.73 -0.42
N ALA A 54 12.87 -12.05 -0.56
CA ALA A 54 14.16 -12.64 -0.91
C ALA A 54 14.70 -12.15 -2.27
N ASN A 55 13.83 -11.59 -3.12
CA ASN A 55 14.20 -11.04 -4.42
C ASN A 55 14.49 -9.52 -4.35
N SER A 56 14.33 -8.89 -3.19
CA SER A 56 14.55 -7.44 -3.01
C SER A 56 15.24 -7.06 -1.68
N PRO A 57 16.38 -7.66 -1.31
CA PRO A 57 17.20 -7.12 -0.23
C PRO A 57 17.65 -5.70 -0.60
N THR A 58 17.25 -4.72 0.21
CA THR A 58 17.36 -3.30 -0.14
C THR A 58 18.17 -2.52 0.88
N GLU A 59 19.28 -1.92 0.44
CA GLU A 59 19.94 -0.87 1.20
C GLU A 59 19.13 0.42 1.11
N ARG A 60 18.40 0.74 2.18
CA ARG A 60 17.50 1.90 2.25
C ARG A 60 18.16 3.20 1.77
N SER A 61 19.40 3.48 2.19
CA SER A 61 20.15 4.68 1.80
C SER A 61 20.33 4.83 0.29
N THR A 62 20.56 3.72 -0.41
CA THR A 62 20.79 3.71 -1.86
C THR A 62 19.49 4.03 -2.61
N VAL A 63 18.37 3.48 -2.16
CA VAL A 63 17.04 3.78 -2.72
C VAL A 63 16.61 5.21 -2.43
N GLU A 64 16.85 5.72 -1.23
CA GLU A 64 16.55 7.12 -0.91
C GLU A 64 17.32 8.08 -1.81
N GLN A 65 18.60 7.80 -2.10
CA GLN A 65 19.41 8.60 -3.03
C GLN A 65 18.87 8.52 -4.45
N GLU A 66 18.51 7.32 -4.93
CA GLU A 66 17.94 7.10 -6.26
C GLU A 66 16.61 7.84 -6.44
N VAL A 67 15.72 7.77 -5.44
CA VAL A 67 14.44 8.49 -5.43
C VAL A 67 14.68 10.00 -5.44
N ARG A 68 15.56 10.52 -4.58
CA ARG A 68 15.90 11.96 -4.56
C ARG A 68 16.43 12.44 -5.91
N ALA A 69 17.30 11.65 -6.55
CA ALA A 69 17.84 11.98 -7.87
C ALA A 69 16.74 12.02 -8.95
N LYS A 70 15.81 11.05 -8.96
CA LYS A 70 14.68 11.03 -9.89
C LYS A 70 13.75 12.22 -9.69
N ILE A 71 13.49 12.60 -8.44
CA ILE A 71 12.67 13.79 -8.13
C ILE A 71 13.34 15.07 -8.61
N ALA A 72 14.64 15.21 -8.37
CA ALA A 72 15.42 16.35 -8.84
C ALA A 72 15.45 16.43 -10.39
N ALA A 73 15.48 15.29 -11.07
CA ALA A 73 15.42 15.23 -12.54
C ALA A 73 14.01 15.50 -13.10
N SER A 74 12.96 15.13 -12.36
CA SER A 74 11.56 15.25 -12.81
C SER A 74 10.95 16.62 -12.52
N SER A 75 11.46 17.34 -11.52
CA SER A 75 10.90 18.62 -11.09
C SER A 75 11.66 19.81 -11.69
N ARG A 76 10.95 20.67 -12.43
CA ARG A 76 11.39 22.06 -12.70
C ARG A 76 11.05 23.02 -11.56
N ALA A 77 10.22 22.61 -10.60
CA ALA A 77 9.76 23.39 -9.46
C ALA A 77 10.47 22.98 -8.17
N ALA A 78 10.24 23.73 -7.08
CA ALA A 78 10.80 23.49 -5.76
C ALA A 78 10.73 22.00 -5.37
N THR A 79 11.84 21.46 -4.85
CA THR A 79 11.90 20.06 -4.42
C THR A 79 10.80 19.80 -3.39
N PRO A 80 9.90 18.84 -3.62
CA PRO A 80 8.83 18.57 -2.67
C PRO A 80 9.39 18.13 -1.32
N ARG A 81 8.64 18.37 -0.25
CA ARG A 81 8.99 17.83 1.08
C ARG A 81 8.88 16.31 1.00
N LEU A 82 9.97 15.62 1.32
CA LEU A 82 10.10 14.16 1.19
C LEU A 82 10.26 13.52 2.55
N GLU A 83 9.49 12.45 2.79
CA GLU A 83 9.64 11.61 3.97
C GLU A 83 9.74 10.15 3.53
N PHE A 84 10.76 9.46 4.05
CA PHE A 84 10.97 8.05 3.79
C PHE A 84 10.49 7.22 4.98
N ARG A 85 9.65 6.23 4.70
CA ARG A 85 9.13 5.29 5.70
C ARG A 85 9.68 3.89 5.45
N ALA A 86 10.04 3.20 6.52
CA ALA A 86 10.34 1.77 6.42
C ALA A 86 9.02 0.99 6.32
N ALA A 87 9.05 -0.07 5.52
CA ALA A 87 7.95 -0.99 5.33
C ALA A 87 8.47 -2.43 5.34
N ARG A 88 7.59 -3.36 5.68
CA ARG A 88 7.92 -4.78 5.78
C ARG A 88 7.86 -5.47 4.42
N TYR A 89 6.83 -5.16 3.64
CA TYR A 89 6.58 -5.72 2.32
C TYR A 89 6.89 -4.70 1.22
N SER A 90 7.43 -5.14 0.10
CA SER A 90 7.50 -4.32 -1.12
C SER A 90 6.12 -4.19 -1.77
N LEU A 91 5.97 -3.20 -2.65
CA LEU A 91 4.77 -3.01 -3.46
C LEU A 91 4.59 -4.20 -4.40
N GLY A 92 5.66 -4.69 -5.03
CA GLY A 92 5.61 -5.88 -5.86
C GLY A 92 5.09 -7.12 -5.11
N ARG A 93 5.48 -7.31 -3.84
CA ARG A 93 4.96 -8.40 -3.00
C ARG A 93 3.47 -8.22 -2.68
N LEU A 94 3.04 -7.00 -2.34
CA LEU A 94 1.63 -6.70 -2.10
C LEU A 94 0.78 -6.88 -3.36
N GLU A 95 1.29 -6.51 -4.53
CA GLU A 95 0.66 -6.72 -5.84
C GLU A 95 0.52 -8.20 -6.19
N GLN A 96 1.54 -9.02 -5.92
CA GLN A 96 1.44 -10.46 -6.09
C GLN A 96 0.33 -11.04 -5.21
N ILE A 97 0.30 -10.66 -3.92
CA ILE A 97 -0.74 -11.12 -2.99
C ILE A 97 -2.13 -10.65 -3.45
N GLN A 98 -2.25 -9.38 -3.87
CA GLN A 98 -3.50 -8.84 -4.40
C GLN A 98 -3.95 -9.62 -5.64
N ALA A 99 -3.06 -9.95 -6.57
CA ALA A 99 -3.39 -10.70 -7.77
C ALA A 99 -3.88 -12.12 -7.43
N GLU A 100 -3.18 -12.82 -6.54
CA GLU A 100 -3.58 -14.14 -6.05
C GLU A 100 -4.97 -14.12 -5.39
N LEU A 101 -5.28 -13.07 -4.62
CA LEU A 101 -6.58 -12.90 -3.95
C LEU A 101 -7.67 -12.45 -4.93
N SER A 102 -7.32 -11.61 -5.90
CA SER A 102 -8.23 -11.15 -6.96
C SER A 102 -8.66 -12.29 -7.86
N ASP A 103 -7.75 -13.21 -8.18
CA ASP A 103 -8.05 -14.42 -8.94
C ASP A 103 -9.09 -15.32 -8.26
N ARG A 104 -9.23 -15.22 -6.93
CA ARG A 104 -10.20 -15.98 -6.15
C ARG A 104 -11.57 -15.30 -6.06
N ILE A 105 -11.70 -14.04 -6.49
CA ILE A 105 -12.98 -13.31 -6.48
C ILE A 105 -13.95 -14.01 -7.43
N GLY A 106 -15.17 -14.26 -6.95
CA GLY A 106 -16.22 -14.93 -7.72
C GLY A 106 -15.98 -16.42 -8.02
N ARG A 107 -14.84 -17.00 -7.62
CA ARG A 107 -14.59 -18.44 -7.74
C ARG A 107 -15.18 -19.19 -6.54
N PRO A 108 -15.85 -20.34 -6.74
CA PRO A 108 -16.35 -21.15 -5.63
C PRO A 108 -15.26 -21.45 -4.59
N PRO A 109 -15.54 -21.29 -3.29
CA PRO A 109 -16.87 -21.06 -2.70
C PRO A 109 -17.36 -19.59 -2.69
N GLY A 110 -16.63 -18.65 -3.28
CA GLY A 110 -17.16 -17.32 -3.67
C GLY A 110 -17.24 -16.28 -2.56
N TYR A 111 -16.45 -16.43 -1.48
CA TYR A 111 -16.54 -15.54 -0.31
C TYR A 111 -15.77 -14.23 -0.44
N ILE A 112 -14.77 -14.14 -1.33
CA ILE A 112 -13.97 -12.93 -1.53
C ILE A 112 -14.67 -12.07 -2.57
N THR A 113 -14.94 -10.81 -2.21
CA THR A 113 -15.64 -9.84 -3.07
C THR A 113 -14.75 -8.68 -3.52
N GLY A 114 -13.59 -8.50 -2.88
CA GLY A 114 -12.64 -7.45 -3.24
C GLY A 114 -11.26 -7.68 -2.64
N ALA A 115 -10.24 -7.13 -3.30
CA ALA A 115 -8.87 -7.07 -2.82
C ALA A 115 -8.23 -5.74 -3.27
N GLY A 116 -7.60 -5.01 -2.35
CA GLY A 116 -6.99 -3.72 -2.61
C GLY A 116 -5.71 -3.51 -1.80
N ILE A 117 -4.74 -2.82 -2.38
CA ILE A 117 -3.48 -2.47 -1.69
C ILE A 117 -3.67 -1.17 -0.92
N HIS A 118 -3.18 -1.15 0.31
CA HIS A 118 -3.12 0.01 1.20
C HIS A 118 -1.66 0.30 1.56
N PRO A 119 -0.94 1.05 0.72
CA PRO A 119 0.49 1.28 0.90
C PRO A 119 0.82 2.01 2.21
N GLU A 120 -0.08 2.87 2.68
CA GLU A 120 0.04 3.60 3.95
C GLU A 120 0.11 2.68 5.17
N ASN A 121 -0.52 1.51 5.06
CA ASN A 121 -0.56 0.48 6.09
C ASN A 121 0.36 -0.71 5.76
N ASN A 122 0.98 -0.72 4.58
CA ASN A 122 1.80 -1.81 4.04
C ASN A 122 1.08 -3.19 4.02
N VAL A 123 -0.21 -3.19 3.63
CA VAL A 123 -1.05 -4.40 3.60
C VAL A 123 -1.93 -4.48 2.35
N VAL A 124 -2.43 -5.68 2.06
CA VAL A 124 -3.57 -5.93 1.19
C VAL A 124 -4.82 -6.08 2.05
N THR A 125 -5.84 -5.27 1.79
CA THR A 125 -7.16 -5.46 2.38
C THR A 125 -7.98 -6.36 1.48
N ILE A 126 -8.64 -7.36 2.07
CA ILE A 126 -9.64 -8.16 1.38
C ILE A 126 -11.02 -7.95 1.98
N THR A 127 -12.02 -7.95 1.12
CA THR A 127 -13.42 -7.90 1.49
C THR A 127 -14.02 -9.29 1.37
N LEU A 128 -14.61 -9.77 2.46
CA LEU A 128 -15.33 -11.05 2.51
C LEU A 128 -16.82 -10.83 2.69
N LEU A 129 -17.63 -11.76 2.15
CA LEU A 129 -19.03 -11.89 2.54
C LEU A 129 -19.17 -12.17 4.05
N ASP A 130 -20.24 -11.70 4.66
CA ASP A 130 -20.60 -11.99 6.05
C ASP A 130 -20.76 -13.50 6.34
N THR A 131 -21.21 -14.26 5.36
CA THR A 131 -21.34 -15.73 5.36
C THR A 131 -20.01 -16.47 5.22
N ALA A 132 -18.88 -15.77 5.06
CA ALA A 132 -17.57 -16.39 4.98
C ALA A 132 -17.25 -17.17 6.27
N PRO A 133 -16.85 -18.45 6.17
CA PRO A 133 -16.56 -19.25 7.35
C PRO A 133 -15.31 -18.71 8.07
N VAL A 134 -15.31 -18.79 9.41
CA VAL A 134 -14.17 -18.35 10.24
C VAL A 134 -12.88 -19.08 9.87
N SER A 135 -12.98 -20.34 9.46
CA SER A 135 -11.84 -21.14 8.98
C SER A 135 -11.17 -20.55 7.73
N LEU A 136 -11.93 -19.88 6.85
CA LEU A 136 -11.35 -19.18 5.71
C LEU A 136 -10.56 -17.95 6.18
N VAL A 137 -11.08 -17.18 7.13
CA VAL A 137 -10.38 -16.02 7.70
C VAL A 137 -9.06 -16.46 8.36
N ALA A 138 -9.09 -17.53 9.15
CA ALA A 138 -7.90 -18.10 9.77
C ALA A 138 -6.89 -18.61 8.73
N SER A 139 -7.36 -19.29 7.69
CA SER A 139 -6.51 -19.76 6.59
C SER A 139 -5.81 -18.60 5.87
N LEU A 140 -6.54 -17.53 5.57
CA LEU A 140 -5.98 -16.33 4.92
C LEU A 140 -4.95 -15.63 5.81
N ARG A 141 -5.23 -15.49 7.12
CA ARG A 141 -4.25 -14.99 8.09
C ARG A 141 -3.01 -15.88 8.20
N ASN A 142 -3.17 -17.19 8.19
CA ASN A 142 -2.02 -18.10 8.29
C ASN A 142 -1.16 -18.08 7.01
N GLN A 143 -1.81 -18.01 5.84
CA GLN A 143 -1.14 -18.02 4.55
C GLN A 143 -0.38 -16.72 4.28
N TYR A 144 -1.00 -15.58 4.56
CA TYR A 144 -0.46 -14.26 4.20
C TYR A 144 0.04 -13.44 5.40
N GLN A 145 -0.13 -13.96 6.63
CA GLN A 145 0.31 -13.32 7.87
C GLN A 145 -0.22 -11.89 7.99
N ASP A 146 0.62 -10.95 8.41
CA ASP A 146 0.30 -9.54 8.55
C ASP A 146 0.21 -8.77 7.22
N ALA A 147 0.55 -9.40 6.08
CA ALA A 147 0.39 -8.79 4.77
C ALA A 147 -1.08 -8.63 4.35
N VAL A 148 -2.02 -9.35 4.98
CA VAL A 148 -3.44 -9.30 4.63
C VAL A 148 -4.30 -8.89 5.82
N ARG A 149 -5.11 -7.84 5.63
CA ARG A 149 -6.18 -7.45 6.55
C ARG A 149 -7.53 -7.84 5.98
N VAL A 150 -8.41 -8.36 6.84
CA VAL A 150 -9.74 -8.84 6.44
C VAL A 150 -10.81 -7.85 6.88
N ALA A 151 -11.52 -7.27 5.92
CA ALA A 151 -12.76 -6.53 6.13
C ALA A 151 -13.97 -7.43 5.83
N ARG A 152 -14.96 -7.49 6.72
CA ARG A 152 -16.21 -8.22 6.47
C ARG A 152 -17.26 -7.26 5.94
N ALA A 153 -17.75 -7.50 4.73
CA ALA A 153 -18.89 -6.78 4.19
C ALA A 153 -20.18 -7.30 4.82
N LYS A 154 -20.96 -6.43 5.47
CA LYS A 154 -22.39 -6.69 5.64
C LYS A 154 -23.03 -6.71 4.25
N GLN A 155 -23.89 -7.68 3.96
CA GLN A 155 -24.71 -7.64 2.73
C GLN A 155 -25.42 -6.28 2.64
N GLY A 156 -24.98 -5.41 1.73
CA GLY A 156 -25.65 -4.14 1.41
C GLY A 156 -24.87 -2.84 1.64
N ASP A 157 -23.68 -2.85 2.26
CA ASP A 157 -22.93 -1.61 2.51
C ASP A 157 -21.69 -1.47 1.60
N ALA A 158 -21.64 -0.38 0.84
CA ALA A 158 -20.42 0.11 0.20
C ALA A 158 -19.48 0.65 1.28
N TYR A 159 -18.39 -0.05 1.57
CA TYR A 159 -17.49 0.29 2.68
C TYR A 159 -16.67 1.54 2.41
N SER A 160 -16.74 2.49 3.35
CA SER A 160 -15.76 3.56 3.54
C SER A 160 -14.65 3.07 4.48
N LEU A 161 -13.39 3.32 4.11
CA LEU A 161 -12.17 2.78 4.74
C LEU A 161 -11.87 3.33 6.15
N SER A 162 -12.72 4.20 6.70
CA SER A 162 -12.52 4.80 8.03
C SER A 162 -12.83 3.86 9.21
N ASP A 163 -13.47 2.71 8.99
CA ASP A 163 -13.85 1.77 10.06
C ASP A 163 -12.96 0.52 10.16
N ALA A 164 -11.98 0.35 9.26
CA ALA A 164 -11.07 -0.81 9.31
C ALA A 164 -10.14 -0.79 10.53
N ASP A 165 -9.95 0.37 11.17
CA ASP A 165 -9.17 0.51 12.41
C ASP A 165 -9.93 0.09 13.68
N ARG A 166 -11.26 -0.14 13.61
CA ARG A 166 -12.04 -0.58 14.79
C ARG A 166 -11.92 -2.07 15.12
N TYR A 167 -11.33 -2.89 14.24
CA TYR A 167 -11.20 -4.34 14.46
C TYR A 167 -9.75 -4.81 14.63
N SER A 168 -8.80 -3.89 14.87
CA SER A 168 -7.40 -4.27 15.19
C SER A 168 -7.17 -4.61 16.67
N GLY A 169 -8.18 -4.54 17.54
CA GLY A 169 -8.00 -4.94 18.93
C GLY A 169 -9.29 -5.06 19.72
N THR A 170 -9.77 -6.29 19.92
CA THR A 170 -10.39 -6.72 21.19
C THR A 170 -10.42 -8.24 21.22
N ASP A 171 -9.25 -8.84 21.45
CA ASP A 171 -9.21 -10.05 22.26
C ASP A 171 -9.39 -9.59 23.71
N GLY A 172 -10.48 -10.04 24.36
CA GLY A 172 -10.74 -9.73 25.76
C GLY A 172 -12.21 -9.85 26.17
N ASN A 173 -12.81 -11.04 26.06
CA ASN A 173 -13.29 -11.85 27.20
C ASN A 173 -13.99 -13.12 26.71
#